data_AF-A0A1X0RWY2-F1
#
_entry.id   AF-A0A1X0RWY2-F1
#
_cell.length_a   1.000
_cell.length_b   1.000
_cell.length_c   1.000
_cell.angle_alpha   90.00
_cell.angle_beta   90.00
_cell.angle_gamma   90.00
#
_symmetry.space_group_name_H-M   'P 1'
#
loop_
_entity.id
_entity.type
_entity.pdbx_description
1 polymer ?
#
loop_
_entity_poly.entity_id
_entity_poly.type
_entity_poly.pdbx_seq_one_letter_code
_entity_poly.pdbx_strand_id
1 'polypeptide(L)'
;MSAYGSGKANDTDFRRSWNKEEYAAKARAREARDRLAEENEERRKMGLPPLKPKKKEETDEDKEKLSHRTVTLELEKNVGKIQVVQSTDSRKQPGFYCKACDITIKDSVTYIDHLNGRKHLANAGISRKVEKASVDDVKERLAMLKRKRENPKSEEYGKYK
;
A
#
# COMPACT_ATOMS: atom_id res chain seq x y z
N MET A 1 51.68 34.67 -9.89
CA MET A 1 50.25 34.76 -10.26
C MET A 1 49.86 33.44 -10.93
N SER A 2 49.13 32.57 -10.24
CA SER A 2 48.68 31.28 -10.80
C SER A 2 47.17 31.37 -11.08
N ALA A 3 46.79 31.12 -12.32
CA ALA A 3 45.59 31.64 -12.97
C ALA A 3 44.35 30.72 -12.92
N TYR A 4 44.19 29.92 -11.85
CA TYR A 4 43.04 29.02 -11.75
C TYR A 4 42.44 29.08 -10.36
N GLY A 5 41.59 30.10 -10.21
CA GLY A 5 40.77 30.33 -9.03
C GLY A 5 39.83 29.17 -8.75
N SER A 6 39.79 28.82 -7.48
CA SER A 6 38.75 28.07 -6.81
C SER A 6 37.39 28.69 -7.09
N GLY A 7 36.42 27.90 -7.57
CA GLY A 7 35.05 28.34 -7.80
C GLY A 7 34.49 27.95 -9.17
N LYS A 8 34.29 26.64 -9.43
CA LYS A 8 33.40 26.23 -10.52
C LYS A 8 31.95 26.38 -10.04
N ALA A 9 31.36 27.53 -10.36
CA ALA A 9 29.92 27.65 -10.44
C ALA A 9 29.39 26.64 -11.49
N ASN A 10 28.22 26.06 -11.24
CA ASN A 10 27.54 25.09 -12.10
C ASN A 10 27.01 25.73 -13.41
N ASP A 11 27.90 26.28 -14.24
CA ASP A 11 27.59 26.98 -15.50
C ASP A 11 27.50 26.05 -16.73
N THR A 12 27.28 24.74 -16.50
CA THR A 12 27.09 23.76 -17.57
C THR A 12 25.87 22.86 -17.36
N ASP A 13 24.97 23.23 -16.45
CA ASP A 13 23.79 22.44 -16.07
C ASP A 13 22.72 22.35 -17.18
N PHE A 14 22.86 23.17 -18.23
CA PHE A 14 22.03 23.12 -19.45
C PHE A 14 22.39 21.96 -20.39
N ARG A 15 23.52 21.27 -20.14
CA ARG A 15 24.00 20.17 -20.99
C ARG A 15 23.37 18.86 -20.52
N ARG A 16 22.85 18.07 -21.47
CA ARG A 16 22.27 16.76 -21.21
C ARG A 16 23.30 15.83 -20.59
N SER A 17 23.25 15.65 -19.27
CA SER A 17 24.09 14.70 -18.54
C SER A 17 23.54 13.29 -18.74
N TRP A 18 24.36 12.40 -19.29
CA TRP A 18 24.02 10.98 -19.32
C TRP A 18 24.22 10.41 -17.92
N ASN A 19 23.13 10.06 -17.24
CA ASN A 19 23.19 9.42 -15.94
C ASN A 19 23.69 7.96 -16.11
N LYS A 20 24.98 7.73 -15.90
CA LYS A 20 25.62 6.42 -16.08
C LYS A 20 24.91 5.30 -15.30
N GLU A 21 24.38 5.61 -14.12
CA GLU A 21 23.67 4.64 -13.29
C GLU A 21 22.34 4.22 -13.90
N GLU A 22 21.57 5.18 -14.43
CA GLU A 22 20.30 4.91 -15.12
C GLU A 22 20.52 4.05 -16.37
N TYR A 23 21.54 4.38 -17.16
CA TYR A 23 21.87 3.60 -18.36
C TYR A 23 22.41 2.21 -18.02
N ALA A 24 23.22 2.07 -16.98
CA ALA A 24 23.67 0.76 -16.50
C ALA A 24 22.51 -0.08 -15.93
N ALA A 25 21.54 0.55 -15.23
CA ALA A 25 20.33 -0.13 -14.79
C ALA A 25 19.45 -0.57 -15.96
N LYS A 26 19.31 0.27 -16.99
CA LYS A 26 18.56 -0.04 -18.21
C LYS A 26 19.21 -1.16 -19.03
N ALA A 27 20.54 -1.19 -19.11
CA ALA A 27 21.29 -2.28 -19.75
C ALA A 27 21.04 -3.61 -19.02
N ARG A 28 21.22 -3.65 -17.69
CA ARG A 28 20.91 -4.83 -16.87
C ARG A 28 19.46 -5.30 -17.02
N ALA A 29 18.51 -4.37 -17.08
CA ALA A 29 17.10 -4.71 -17.28
C ALA A 29 16.83 -5.33 -18.66
N ARG A 30 17.52 -4.87 -19.71
CA ARG A 30 17.42 -5.44 -21.06
C ARG A 30 18.03 -6.85 -21.10
N GLU A 31 19.24 -7.04 -20.57
CA GLU A 31 19.89 -8.35 -20.50
C GLU A 31 19.05 -9.38 -19.72
N ALA A 32 18.43 -8.97 -18.60
CA ALA A 32 17.55 -9.84 -17.83
C ALA A 32 16.29 -10.25 -18.60
N ARG A 33 15.72 -9.33 -19.39
CA ARG A 33 14.57 -9.61 -20.26
C ARG A 33 14.95 -10.59 -21.38
N ASP A 34 16.09 -10.36 -22.01
CA ASP A 34 16.54 -11.18 -23.14
C ASP A 34 16.87 -12.61 -22.67
N ARG A 35 17.52 -12.75 -21.50
CA ARG A 35 17.73 -14.06 -20.84
C ARG A 35 16.42 -14.79 -20.54
N LEU A 36 15.42 -14.10 -19.99
CA LEU A 36 14.09 -14.67 -19.74
C LEU A 36 13.38 -15.08 -21.04
N ALA A 37 13.62 -14.37 -22.14
CA ALA A 37 13.06 -14.72 -23.44
C ALA A 37 13.69 -16.01 -23.99
N GLU A 38 15.02 -16.14 -23.92
CA GLU A 38 15.75 -17.35 -24.32
C GLU A 38 15.30 -18.58 -23.52
N GLU A 39 15.24 -18.49 -22.20
CA GLU A 39 14.73 -19.57 -21.33
C GLU A 39 13.28 -19.95 -21.68
N ASN A 40 12.44 -18.95 -21.99
CA ASN A 40 11.07 -19.19 -22.40
C ASN A 40 10.96 -19.87 -23.77
N GLU A 41 11.84 -19.54 -24.71
CA GLU A 41 11.90 -20.21 -26.01
C GLU A 41 12.32 -21.68 -25.87
N GLU A 42 13.32 -21.99 -25.02
CA GLU A 42 13.70 -23.37 -24.69
C GLU A 42 12.55 -24.13 -24.04
N ARG A 43 11.86 -23.52 -23.08
CA ARG A 43 10.67 -24.09 -22.43
C ARG A 43 9.56 -24.40 -23.44
N ARG A 44 9.31 -23.50 -24.40
CA ARG A 44 8.34 -23.75 -25.47
C ARG A 44 8.75 -24.90 -26.38
N LYS A 45 10.04 -25.02 -26.72
CA LYS A 45 10.57 -26.17 -27.50
C LYS A 45 10.33 -27.49 -26.77
N MET A 46 10.40 -27.48 -25.44
CA MET A 46 10.12 -28.63 -24.58
C MET A 46 8.61 -28.85 -24.31
N GLY A 47 7.73 -27.98 -24.80
CA GLY A 47 6.28 -28.04 -24.57
C GLY A 47 5.83 -27.54 -23.18
N LEU A 48 6.71 -26.90 -22.41
CA LEU A 48 6.40 -26.35 -21.10
C LEU A 48 5.91 -24.88 -21.21
N PRO A 49 5.04 -24.43 -20.28
CA PRO A 49 4.57 -23.05 -20.27
C PRO A 49 5.71 -22.04 -19.97
N PRO A 50 5.63 -20.80 -20.49
CA PRO A 50 6.64 -19.78 -20.22
C PRO A 50 6.69 -19.43 -18.72
N LEU A 51 7.91 -19.22 -18.23
CA LEU A 51 8.21 -18.63 -16.93
C LEU A 51 7.70 -17.18 -16.91
N LYS A 52 6.89 -16.86 -15.91
CA LYS A 52 6.49 -15.48 -15.63
C LYS A 52 7.68 -14.79 -14.96
N PRO A 53 7.99 -13.53 -15.30
CA PRO A 53 9.02 -12.78 -14.59
C PRO A 53 8.66 -12.78 -13.10
N LYS A 54 9.59 -13.22 -12.25
CA LYS A 54 9.44 -13.05 -10.81
C LYS A 54 9.37 -11.55 -10.58
N LYS A 55 8.17 -11.03 -10.32
CA LYS A 55 8.04 -9.72 -9.68
C LYS A 55 8.94 -9.82 -8.45
N LYS A 56 9.73 -8.78 -8.12
CA LYS A 56 10.30 -8.69 -6.77
C LYS A 56 9.09 -8.76 -5.85
N GLU A 57 8.80 -9.95 -5.35
CA GLU A 57 7.84 -10.13 -4.30
C GLU A 57 8.55 -9.44 -3.14
N GLU A 58 8.14 -8.21 -2.83
CA GLU A 58 8.28 -7.71 -1.46
C GLU A 58 7.84 -8.87 -0.59
N THR A 59 8.83 -9.46 0.06
CA THR A 59 8.63 -10.67 0.81
C THR A 59 7.54 -10.35 1.84
N ASP A 60 6.68 -11.32 2.16
CA ASP A 60 5.62 -11.09 3.14
C ASP A 60 6.13 -10.56 4.51
N GLU A 61 7.45 -10.63 4.72
CA GLU A 61 8.21 -10.10 5.84
C GLU A 61 8.31 -8.57 5.86
N ASP A 62 8.29 -7.93 4.68
CA ASP A 62 8.31 -6.45 4.55
C ASP A 62 6.94 -5.82 4.81
N LYS A 63 5.89 -6.64 4.80
CA LYS A 63 4.50 -6.20 4.96
C LYS A 63 4.10 -6.21 6.42
N GLU A 64 3.38 -5.17 6.83
CA GLU A 64 2.82 -5.10 8.17
C GLU A 64 1.82 -6.25 8.40
N LYS A 65 1.86 -6.89 9.56
CA LYS A 65 0.93 -7.98 9.87
C LYS A 65 -0.48 -7.45 10.09
N LEU A 66 -1.48 -8.28 9.78
CA LEU A 66 -2.87 -7.88 9.93
C LEU A 66 -3.21 -7.66 11.41
N SER A 67 -3.48 -6.41 11.76
CA SER A 67 -3.89 -5.99 13.10
C SER A 67 -5.37 -5.61 13.14
N HIS A 68 -5.91 -5.48 14.35
CA HIS A 68 -7.26 -4.98 14.52
C HIS A 68 -7.34 -3.49 14.13
N ARG A 69 -8.44 -3.10 13.51
CA ARG A 69 -8.67 -1.70 13.15
C ARG A 69 -8.84 -0.86 14.42
N THR A 70 -8.03 0.19 14.56
CA THR A 70 -8.10 1.17 15.66
C THR A 70 -9.04 2.34 15.35
N VAL A 71 -9.15 2.71 14.08
CA VAL A 71 -9.95 3.86 13.62
C VAL A 71 -11.39 3.44 13.35
N THR A 72 -12.36 4.14 13.93
CA THR A 72 -13.78 3.93 13.63
C THR A 72 -14.11 4.40 12.21
N LEU A 73 -14.78 3.56 11.42
CA LEU A 73 -15.25 3.96 10.10
C LEU A 73 -16.48 4.86 10.23
N GLU A 74 -16.38 6.08 9.72
CA GLU A 74 -17.47 7.06 9.76
C GLU A 74 -18.44 6.84 8.57
N LEU A 75 -19.21 5.75 8.63
CA LEU A 75 -20.13 5.33 7.56
C LEU A 75 -21.42 6.17 7.50
N GLU A 76 -21.77 6.84 8.59
CA GLU A 76 -23.04 7.56 8.75
C GLU A 76 -22.99 9.02 8.29
N LYS A 77 -21.81 9.53 7.91
CA LYS A 77 -21.58 10.94 7.55
C LYS A 77 -22.53 11.50 6.50
N ASN A 78 -22.95 10.65 5.58
CA ASN A 78 -23.72 11.00 4.39
C ASN A 78 -25.20 10.58 4.51
N VAL A 79 -25.62 10.04 5.67
CA VAL A 79 -27.02 9.70 5.90
C VAL A 79 -27.84 10.99 5.98
N GLY A 80 -28.90 11.08 5.17
CA GLY A 80 -29.79 12.25 5.13
C GLY A 80 -29.27 13.47 4.35
N LYS A 81 -28.08 13.39 3.73
CA LYS A 81 -27.54 14.48 2.91
C LYS A 81 -27.77 14.20 1.42
N ILE A 82 -28.26 15.21 0.69
CA ILE A 82 -28.39 15.18 -0.76
C ILE A 82 -27.17 15.85 -1.36
N GLN A 83 -26.38 15.12 -2.16
CA GLN A 83 -25.19 15.65 -2.82
C GLN A 83 -25.41 15.72 -4.33
N VAL A 84 -25.23 16.90 -4.91
CA VAL A 84 -25.29 17.10 -6.37
C VAL A 84 -23.94 16.68 -6.98
N VAL A 85 -23.98 15.78 -7.96
CA VAL A 85 -22.78 15.25 -8.62
C VAL A 85 -22.46 16.11 -9.83
N GLN A 86 -21.38 16.91 -9.77
CA GLN A 86 -20.98 17.81 -10.87
C GLN A 86 -19.74 17.37 -11.65
N SER A 87 -18.98 16.38 -11.16
CA SER A 87 -17.70 15.98 -11.80
C SER A 87 -17.61 14.49 -12.05
N THR A 88 -16.92 14.07 -13.11
CA THR A 88 -16.63 12.67 -13.46
C THR A 88 -15.54 12.02 -12.59
N ASP A 89 -14.83 12.79 -11.76
CA ASP A 89 -13.81 12.28 -10.84
C ASP A 89 -14.42 11.27 -9.85
N SER A 90 -13.85 10.06 -9.76
CA SER A 90 -14.28 9.02 -8.83
C SER A 90 -14.33 9.51 -7.38
N ARG A 91 -13.36 10.34 -6.97
CA ARG A 91 -13.26 10.94 -5.62
C ARG A 91 -14.45 11.79 -5.21
N LYS A 92 -15.14 12.40 -6.17
CA LYS A 92 -16.26 13.31 -5.95
C LYS A 92 -17.61 12.65 -6.25
N GLN A 93 -17.59 11.38 -6.66
CA GLN A 93 -18.79 10.58 -6.81
C GLN A 93 -19.42 10.27 -5.44
N PRO A 94 -20.75 10.18 -5.35
CA PRO A 94 -21.42 9.83 -4.11
C PRO A 94 -21.09 8.38 -3.75
N GLY A 95 -20.66 8.17 -2.50
CA GLY A 95 -20.29 6.86 -1.97
C GLY A 95 -19.11 6.92 -1.00
N PHE A 96 -18.58 5.75 -0.69
CA PHE A 96 -17.37 5.54 0.10
C PHE A 96 -16.15 5.43 -0.82
N TYR A 97 -15.22 6.36 -0.69
CA TYR A 97 -14.00 6.37 -1.48
C TYR A 97 -12.83 5.71 -0.75
N CYS A 98 -12.18 4.75 -1.41
CA CYS A 98 -10.97 4.09 -0.91
C CYS A 98 -9.71 4.71 -1.51
N LYS A 99 -8.86 5.32 -0.67
CA LYS A 99 -7.60 5.97 -1.09
C LYS A 99 -6.55 4.99 -1.63
N ALA A 100 -6.46 3.78 -1.06
CA ALA A 100 -5.45 2.80 -1.45
C ALA A 100 -5.76 2.11 -2.79
N CYS A 101 -7.01 2.11 -3.22
CA CYS A 101 -7.46 1.44 -4.45
C CYS A 101 -7.96 2.40 -5.52
N ASP A 102 -8.11 3.69 -5.21
CA ASP A 102 -8.69 4.71 -6.08
C ASP A 102 -10.08 4.36 -6.65
N ILE A 103 -10.89 3.62 -5.87
CA ILE A 103 -12.24 3.19 -6.25
C ILE A 103 -13.27 3.80 -5.30
N THR A 104 -14.43 4.16 -5.87
CA THR A 104 -15.60 4.61 -5.11
C THR A 104 -16.66 3.51 -5.09
N ILE A 105 -17.11 3.16 -3.90
CA ILE A 105 -18.08 2.10 -3.63
C ILE A 105 -19.35 2.72 -3.08
N LYS A 106 -20.50 2.32 -3.59
CA LYS A 106 -21.79 2.97 -3.27
C LYS A 106 -22.40 2.45 -1.96
N ASP A 107 -22.25 1.16 -1.66
CA ASP A 107 -22.83 0.54 -0.48
C ASP A 107 -21.82 0.40 0.66
N SER A 108 -22.31 0.47 1.90
CA SER A 108 -21.48 0.38 3.10
C SER A 108 -20.92 -1.03 3.32
N VAL A 109 -21.74 -2.06 3.09
CA VAL A 109 -21.34 -3.47 3.24
C VAL A 109 -20.24 -3.83 2.25
N THR A 110 -20.44 -3.47 0.97
CA THR A 110 -19.45 -3.73 -0.09
C THR A 110 -18.16 -2.94 0.14
N TYR A 111 -18.23 -1.76 0.76
CA TYR A 111 -17.05 -1.00 1.16
C TYR A 111 -16.27 -1.69 2.29
N ILE A 112 -16.95 -2.27 3.27
CA ILE A 112 -16.30 -3.05 4.35
C ILE A 112 -15.62 -4.31 3.78
N ASP A 113 -16.31 -5.04 2.90
CA ASP A 113 -15.75 -6.22 2.24
C ASP A 113 -14.55 -5.87 1.36
N HIS A 114 -14.60 -4.72 0.69
CA HIS A 114 -13.47 -4.21 -0.08
C HIS A 114 -12.25 -3.96 0.81
N LEU A 115 -12.43 -3.30 1.96
CA LEU A 115 -11.34 -3.02 2.91
C LEU A 115 -10.70 -4.30 3.45
N ASN A 116 -11.48 -5.37 3.63
CA ASN A 116 -10.98 -6.67 4.08
C ASN A 116 -10.48 -7.56 2.91
N GLY A 117 -10.63 -7.08 1.67
CA GLY A 117 -10.30 -7.82 0.46
C GLY A 117 -8.80 -7.95 0.21
N ARG A 118 -8.40 -9.04 -0.45
CA ARG A 118 -6.98 -9.34 -0.75
C ARG A 118 -6.28 -8.23 -1.53
N LYS A 119 -6.99 -7.62 -2.50
CA LYS A 119 -6.46 -6.54 -3.34
C LYS A 119 -6.19 -5.28 -2.53
N HIS A 120 -7.11 -4.92 -1.63
CA HIS A 120 -6.94 -3.76 -0.77
C HIS A 120 -5.77 -3.94 0.19
N LEU A 121 -5.69 -5.09 0.89
CA LEU A 121 -4.60 -5.39 1.81
C LEU A 121 -3.23 -5.40 1.10
N ALA A 122 -3.17 -5.96 -0.11
CA ALA A 122 -1.95 -5.93 -0.92
C ALA A 122 -1.53 -4.51 -1.31
N ASN A 123 -2.47 -3.64 -1.72
CA ASN A 123 -2.18 -2.25 -2.04
C ASN A 123 -1.84 -1.42 -0.79
N ALA A 124 -2.38 -1.78 0.37
CA ALA A 124 -2.11 -1.13 1.65
C ALA A 124 -0.79 -1.60 2.30
N GLY A 125 -0.09 -2.57 1.70
CA GLY A 125 1.15 -3.12 2.28
C GLY A 125 0.93 -4.01 3.50
N ILE A 126 -0.29 -4.50 3.71
CA ILE A 126 -0.66 -5.33 4.87
C ILE A 126 -0.69 -6.80 4.46
N SER A 127 0.06 -7.63 5.18
CA SER A 127 0.02 -9.08 5.07
C SER A 127 -1.24 -9.63 5.71
N ARG A 128 -1.84 -10.65 5.09
CA ARG A 128 -3.03 -11.33 5.65
C ARG A 128 -2.70 -12.27 6.81
N LYS A 129 -1.41 -12.46 7.13
CA LYS A 129 -0.97 -13.29 8.25
C LYS A 129 -1.22 -12.53 9.55
N VAL A 130 -1.90 -13.19 10.48
CA VAL A 130 -2.17 -12.67 11.83
C VAL A 130 -1.14 -13.29 12.79
N GLU A 131 -0.72 -12.53 13.80
CA GLU A 131 0.11 -13.05 14.88
C GLU A 131 -0.66 -14.06 15.75
N LYS A 132 0.05 -15.09 16.22
CA LYS A 132 -0.54 -16.04 17.16
C LYS A 132 -0.52 -15.42 18.55
N ALA A 133 -1.68 -15.35 19.20
CA ALA A 133 -1.79 -14.83 20.56
C ALA A 133 -1.10 -15.77 21.56
N SER A 134 -0.36 -15.19 22.51
CA SER A 134 0.24 -15.87 23.65
C SER A 134 -0.75 -15.99 24.81
N VAL A 135 -0.45 -16.84 25.81
CA VAL A 135 -1.26 -16.94 27.04
C VAL A 135 -1.26 -15.62 27.81
N ASP A 136 -0.15 -14.89 27.79
CA ASP A 136 -0.02 -13.63 28.51
C ASP A 136 -0.81 -12.52 27.82
N ASP A 137 -0.85 -12.46 26.49
CA ASP A 137 -1.68 -11.53 25.72
C ASP A 137 -3.17 -11.69 26.09
N VAL A 138 -3.61 -12.93 26.29
CA VAL A 138 -4.99 -13.24 26.69
C VAL A 138 -5.27 -12.75 28.11
N LYS A 139 -4.36 -12.97 29.06
CA LYS A 139 -4.50 -12.46 30.44
C LYS A 139 -4.59 -10.94 30.46
N GLU A 140 -3.73 -10.25 29.71
CA GLU A 140 -3.74 -8.80 29.59
C GLU A 140 -5.04 -8.29 28.98
N ARG A 141 -5.52 -8.94 27.90
CA ARG A 141 -6.77 -8.56 27.26
C ARG A 141 -7.97 -8.75 28.18
N LEU A 142 -8.02 -9.86 28.92
CA LEU A 142 -9.07 -10.11 29.90
C LEU A 142 -9.04 -9.10 31.06
N ALA A 143 -7.85 -8.74 31.55
CA ALA A 143 -7.69 -7.71 32.57
C ALA A 143 -8.17 -6.33 32.07
N MET A 144 -7.84 -5.96 30.82
CA MET A 144 -8.34 -4.75 30.18
C MET A 144 -9.87 -4.74 30.08
N LEU A 145 -10.48 -5.85 29.63
CA LEU A 145 -11.93 -5.97 29.52
C LEU A 145 -12.64 -5.89 30.87
N LYS A 146 -12.07 -6.49 31.92
CA LYS A 146 -12.58 -6.37 33.28
C LYS A 146 -12.58 -4.91 33.76
N ARG A 147 -11.46 -4.19 33.56
CA ARG A 147 -11.34 -2.77 33.90
C ARG A 147 -12.35 -1.90 33.13
N LYS A 148 -12.55 -2.16 31.83
CA LYS A 148 -13.56 -1.46 31.01
C LYS A 148 -14.98 -1.70 31.52
N ARG A 149 -15.29 -2.92 31.95
CA ARG A 149 -16.61 -3.27 32.52
C ARG A 149 -16.86 -2.58 33.87
N GLU A 150 -15.84 -2.46 34.71
CA GLU A 150 -15.94 -1.83 36.03
C GLU A 150 -16.00 -0.30 35.94
N ASN A 151 -15.39 0.33 34.92
CA ASN A 151 -15.32 1.79 34.77
C ASN A 151 -15.93 2.33 33.45
N PRO A 152 -17.23 2.10 33.17
CA PRO A 152 -17.85 2.48 31.90
C PRO A 152 -17.87 4.01 31.67
N LYS A 153 -17.94 4.81 32.74
CA LYS A 153 -18.05 6.28 32.66
C LYS A 153 -16.76 6.99 32.21
N SER A 154 -15.60 6.35 32.34
CA SER A 154 -14.30 6.99 32.04
C SER A 154 -13.98 7.01 30.54
N GLU A 155 -14.44 6.02 29.78
CA GLU A 155 -14.18 5.92 28.34
C GLU A 155 -15.16 6.77 27.51
N GLU A 156 -16.38 7.00 28.01
CA GLU A 156 -17.40 7.82 27.34
C GLU A 156 -16.96 9.29 27.22
N TYR A 157 -16.28 9.84 28.23
CA TYR A 157 -15.72 11.19 28.21
C TYR A 157 -14.52 11.37 27.25
N GLY A 158 -13.81 10.30 26.89
CA GLY A 158 -12.70 10.34 25.94
C GLY A 158 -13.12 10.35 24.48
N LYS A 159 -14.39 10.06 24.18
CA LYS A 159 -14.95 10.00 22.82
C LYS A 159 -15.40 11.36 22.28
N TYR A 160 -15.55 12.36 23.16
CA TYR A 160 -16.03 13.71 22.85
C TYR A 160 -14.94 14.79 22.93
N LYS A 161 -13.67 14.39 22.90
CA LYS A 161 -12.51 15.28 22.88
C LYS A 161 -11.67 15.00 21.65
#